data_AF-A0A252CRB7-F1
#
_entry.id   AF-A0A252CRB7-F1
#
_cell.length_a   1.000
_cell.length_b   1.000
_cell.length_c   1.000
_cell.angle_alpha   90.00
_cell.angle_beta   90.00
_cell.angle_gamma   90.00
#
_symmetry.space_group_name_H-M   'P 1'
#
loop_
_entity.id
_entity.type
_entity.pdbx_description
1 polymer ?
#
loop_
_entity_poly.entity_id
_entity_poly.type
_entity_poly.pdbx_seq_one_letter_code
_entity_poly.pdbx_strand_id
1 'polypeptide(L)'
;MPAQDKTRRLPLQAISQDISAWHGLQTISTYDTTRADASVAKLQQAYQAMLAQKQAETEKLTLYRAAADAARLAEWEFHNAVLAMKEVIRGQYGSDSDQAQAVGLKKKSERKRPQRKKSDAIAS
;
A
#
# COMPACT_ATOMS: atom_id res chain seq x y z
N MET A 1 -11.36 -27.66 -25.03
CA MET A 1 -10.90 -27.13 -23.73
C MET A 1 -11.23 -25.64 -23.69
N PRO A 2 -11.90 -25.13 -22.66
CA PRO A 2 -12.18 -23.69 -22.53
C PRO A 2 -10.86 -22.90 -22.43
N ALA A 3 -10.89 -21.66 -22.91
CA ALA A 3 -9.74 -20.74 -22.85
C ALA A 3 -9.35 -20.48 -21.39
N GLN A 4 -8.05 -20.57 -21.10
CA GLN A 4 -7.52 -20.36 -19.76
C GLN A 4 -7.42 -18.85 -19.47
N ASP A 5 -8.08 -18.39 -18.40
CA ASP A 5 -7.96 -17.01 -17.93
C ASP A 5 -6.62 -16.81 -17.21
N LYS A 6 -5.71 -16.06 -17.85
CA LYS A 6 -4.37 -15.75 -17.33
C LYS A 6 -4.30 -14.44 -16.54
N THR A 7 -5.42 -13.72 -16.41
CA THR A 7 -5.45 -12.46 -15.65
C THR A 7 -5.42 -12.70 -14.14
N ARG A 8 -5.88 -13.90 -13.73
CA ARG A 8 -5.94 -14.31 -12.32
C ARG A 8 -4.76 -15.22 -11.98
N ARG A 9 -4.36 -15.18 -10.71
CA ARG A 9 -3.38 -16.14 -10.19
C ARG A 9 -3.99 -17.53 -10.17
N LEU A 10 -3.16 -18.53 -10.45
CA LEU A 10 -3.53 -19.91 -10.20
C LEU A 10 -3.81 -20.11 -8.70
N PRO A 11 -4.81 -20.93 -8.34
CA PRO A 11 -5.04 -21.35 -6.97
C PRO A 11 -3.78 -21.99 -6.37
N LEU A 12 -3.50 -21.69 -5.10
CA LEU A 12 -2.31 -22.22 -4.40
C LEU A 12 -2.32 -23.75 -4.37
N GLN A 13 -3.50 -24.36 -4.24
CA GLN A 13 -3.67 -25.82 -4.27
C GLN A 13 -3.22 -26.42 -5.61
N ALA A 14 -3.57 -25.80 -6.74
CA ALA A 14 -3.18 -26.27 -8.07
C ALA A 14 -1.65 -26.23 -8.23
N ILE A 15 -1.02 -25.12 -7.84
CA ILE A 15 0.45 -25.00 -7.88
C ILE A 15 1.11 -26.05 -7.00
N SER A 16 0.58 -26.32 -5.80
CA SER A 16 1.13 -27.35 -4.90
C SER A 16 1.03 -28.76 -5.50
N GLN A 17 -0.10 -29.07 -6.14
CA GLN A 17 -0.29 -30.32 -6.87
C GLN A 17 0.69 -30.44 -8.05
N ASP A 18 0.87 -29.37 -8.82
CA ASP A 18 1.82 -29.34 -9.94
C ASP A 18 3.27 -29.56 -9.48
N ILE A 19 3.67 -28.93 -8.37
CA ILE A 19 5.01 -29.13 -7.77
C ILE A 19 5.18 -30.58 -7.30
N SER A 20 4.17 -31.15 -6.66
CA SER A 20 4.19 -32.54 -6.21
C SER A 20 4.28 -33.51 -7.39
N ALA A 21 3.54 -33.25 -8.48
CA ALA A 21 3.60 -34.02 -9.70
C ALA A 21 4.97 -33.92 -10.38
N TRP A 22 5.57 -32.73 -10.42
CA TRP A 22 6.93 -32.52 -10.92
C TRP A 22 7.97 -33.32 -10.11
N HIS A 23 7.89 -33.29 -8.77
CA HIS A 23 8.78 -34.10 -7.94
C HIS A 23 8.55 -35.61 -8.11
N GLY A 24 7.29 -36.03 -8.28
CA GLY A 24 6.97 -37.41 -8.62
C GLY A 24 7.61 -37.85 -9.94
N LEU A 25 7.60 -36.98 -10.97
CA LEU A 25 8.22 -37.27 -12.26
C LEU A 25 9.73 -37.54 -12.15
N GLN A 26 10.43 -36.89 -11.21
CA GLN A 26 11.86 -37.10 -10.99
C GLN A 26 12.20 -38.54 -10.55
N THR A 27 11.22 -39.28 -10.04
CA THR A 27 11.40 -40.70 -9.66
C THR A 27 11.30 -41.66 -10.85
N ILE A 28 10.75 -41.19 -11.98
CA ILE A 28 10.54 -42.01 -13.18
C ILE A 28 11.74 -41.80 -14.12
N SER A 29 12.75 -42.65 -13.99
CA SER A 29 13.98 -42.58 -14.80
C SER A 29 13.77 -42.90 -16.29
N THR A 30 12.66 -43.53 -16.64
CA THR A 30 12.33 -43.99 -18.01
C THR A 30 11.39 -43.05 -18.76
N TYR A 31 11.04 -41.90 -18.17
CA TYR A 31 10.12 -40.96 -18.80
C TYR A 31 10.76 -40.29 -20.02
N ASP A 32 10.20 -40.57 -21.21
CA ASP A 32 10.56 -39.93 -22.47
C ASP A 32 9.29 -39.54 -23.23
N THR A 33 9.31 -38.38 -23.90
CA THR A 33 8.18 -37.91 -24.70
C THR A 33 8.64 -37.24 -25.97
N THR A 34 7.86 -37.42 -27.04
CA THR A 34 8.06 -36.73 -28.32
C THR A 34 7.56 -35.28 -28.32
N ARG A 35 6.80 -34.88 -27.28
CA ARG A 35 6.26 -33.52 -27.15
C ARG A 35 7.29 -32.61 -26.49
N ALA A 36 7.85 -31.68 -27.25
CA ALA A 36 8.85 -30.73 -26.76
C ALA A 36 8.39 -29.97 -25.48
N ASP A 37 7.13 -29.58 -25.41
CA ASP A 37 6.55 -28.84 -24.28
C ASP A 37 6.48 -29.67 -22.98
N ALA A 38 6.41 -30.99 -23.09
CA ALA A 38 6.34 -31.92 -21.96
C ALA A 38 7.71 -32.54 -21.63
N SER A 39 8.78 -32.07 -22.26
CA SER A 39 10.13 -32.54 -21.96
C SER A 39 10.56 -32.14 -20.56
N VAL A 40 11.35 -33.01 -19.91
CA VAL A 40 11.89 -32.78 -18.56
C VAL A 40 12.65 -31.45 -18.48
N ALA A 41 13.43 -31.12 -19.52
CA ALA A 41 14.18 -29.87 -19.59
C ALA A 41 13.26 -28.63 -19.61
N LYS A 42 12.16 -28.67 -20.36
CA LYS A 42 11.18 -27.56 -20.39
C LYS A 42 10.43 -27.41 -19.08
N LEU A 43 10.02 -28.52 -18.47
CA LEU A 43 9.36 -28.51 -17.16
C LEU A 43 10.30 -27.96 -16.07
N GLN A 44 11.57 -28.37 -16.06
CA GLN A 44 12.58 -27.83 -15.16
C GLN A 44 12.78 -26.32 -15.38
N GLN A 45 12.90 -25.88 -16.64
CA GLN A 45 13.04 -24.46 -16.97
C GLN A 45 11.83 -23.66 -16.50
N ALA A 46 10.61 -24.16 -16.72
CA ALA A 46 9.38 -23.50 -16.29
C ALA A 46 9.27 -23.41 -14.76
N TYR A 47 9.65 -24.49 -14.05
CA TYR A 47 9.67 -24.51 -12.59
C TYR A 47 10.66 -23.48 -12.02
N GLN A 48 11.88 -23.43 -12.54
CA GLN A 48 12.89 -22.44 -12.12
C GLN A 48 12.46 -21.01 -12.44
N ALA A 49 11.89 -20.77 -13.62
CA ALA A 49 11.35 -19.47 -13.99
C ALA A 49 10.23 -19.04 -13.04
N MET A 50 9.31 -19.95 -12.67
CA MET A 50 8.25 -19.65 -11.71
C MET A 50 8.82 -19.21 -10.36
N LEU A 51 9.81 -19.93 -9.83
CA LEU A 51 10.44 -19.57 -8.55
C LEU A 51 11.14 -18.20 -8.61
N ALA A 52 11.94 -17.97 -9.65
CA ALA A 52 12.65 -16.70 -9.84
C ALA A 52 11.68 -15.51 -9.92
N GLN A 53 10.56 -15.66 -10.66
CA GLN A 53 9.58 -14.58 -10.77
C GLN A 53 8.80 -14.34 -9.47
N LYS A 54 8.47 -15.40 -8.71
CA LYS A 54 7.84 -15.26 -7.38
C LYS A 54 8.76 -14.56 -6.38
N GLN A 55 10.06 -14.87 -6.43
CA GLN A 55 11.06 -14.20 -5.61
C GLN A 55 11.15 -12.71 -5.97
N ALA A 56 11.33 -12.39 -7.25
CA ALA A 56 11.41 -11.01 -7.73
C ALA A 56 10.14 -10.20 -7.42
N GLU A 57 8.96 -10.82 -7.46
CA GLU A 57 7.71 -10.20 -7.04
C GLU A 57 7.75 -9.82 -5.56
N THR A 58 8.20 -10.72 -4.71
CA THR A 58 8.28 -10.50 -3.25
C THR A 58 9.27 -9.39 -2.92
N GLU A 59 10.45 -9.39 -3.55
CA GLU A 59 11.46 -8.35 -3.41
C GLU A 59 10.95 -6.97 -3.82
N LYS A 60 10.21 -6.89 -4.94
CA LYS A 60 9.61 -5.62 -5.36
C LYS A 60 8.50 -5.16 -4.42
N LEU A 61 7.71 -6.07 -3.88
CA LEU A 61 6.65 -5.74 -2.94
C LEU A 61 7.23 -5.19 -1.61
N THR A 62 8.34 -5.76 -1.13
CA THR A 62 9.00 -5.25 0.09
C THR A 62 9.61 -3.87 -0.15
N LEU A 63 10.27 -3.66 -1.29
CA LEU A 63 10.80 -2.34 -1.68
C LEU A 63 9.68 -1.29 -1.83
N TYR A 64 8.57 -1.66 -2.46
CA TYR A 64 7.40 -0.78 -2.57
C TYR A 64 6.85 -0.39 -1.20
N ARG A 65 6.71 -1.36 -0.28
CA ARG A 65 6.24 -1.10 1.08
C ARG A 65 7.18 -0.14 1.82
N ALA A 66 8.48 -0.37 1.74
CA ALA A 66 9.48 0.53 2.35
C ALA A 66 9.39 1.96 1.79
N ALA A 67 9.26 2.09 0.46
CA ALA A 67 9.10 3.39 -0.18
C ALA A 67 7.79 4.09 0.22
N ALA A 68 6.69 3.35 0.32
CA ALA A 68 5.40 3.88 0.75
C ALA A 68 5.42 4.35 2.21
N ASP A 69 6.12 3.63 3.09
CA ASP A 69 6.27 4.02 4.49
C ASP A 69 7.16 5.27 4.63
N ALA A 70 8.25 5.36 3.86
CA ALA A 70 9.09 6.55 3.81
C ALA A 70 8.33 7.79 3.32
N ALA A 71 7.50 7.64 2.28
CA ALA A 71 6.64 8.73 1.79
C ALA A 71 5.65 9.20 2.86
N ARG A 72 5.02 8.26 3.57
CA ARG A 72 4.09 8.59 4.66
C ARG A 72 4.76 9.37 5.80
N LEU A 73 5.98 8.98 6.18
CA LEU A 73 6.74 9.71 7.20
C LEU A 73 7.06 11.14 6.74
N ALA A 74 7.52 11.31 5.51
CA ALA A 74 7.79 12.63 4.95
C ALA A 74 6.53 13.51 4.86
N GLU A 75 5.37 12.94 4.54
CA GLU A 75 4.08 13.64 4.57
C GLU A 75 3.74 14.17 5.96
N TRP A 76 3.95 13.34 7.01
CA TRP A 76 3.72 13.75 8.39
C TRP A 76 4.68 14.84 8.85
N GLU A 77 5.96 14.71 8.52
CA GLU A 77 6.96 15.73 8.84
C GLU A 77 6.62 17.07 8.18
N PHE A 78 6.25 17.04 6.90
CA PHE A 78 5.81 18.25 6.20
C PHE A 78 4.56 18.85 6.83
N HIS A 79 3.55 18.02 7.15
CA HIS A 79 2.33 18.48 7.81
C HIS A 79 2.63 19.17 9.15
N ASN A 80 3.49 18.57 9.98
CA ASN A 80 3.87 19.12 11.27
C ASN A 80 4.65 20.43 11.12
N ALA A 81 5.56 20.52 10.16
CA ALA A 81 6.27 21.76 9.85
C ALA A 81 5.30 22.89 9.42
N VAL A 82 4.30 22.56 8.59
CA VAL A 82 3.26 23.51 8.16
C VAL A 82 2.40 23.96 9.35
N LEU A 83 2.05 23.07 10.28
CA LEU A 83 1.34 23.44 11.50
C LEU A 83 2.18 24.39 12.36
N ALA A 84 3.45 24.07 12.60
CA ALA A 84 4.37 24.92 13.37
C ALA A 84 4.52 26.31 12.72
N MET A 85 4.66 26.37 11.38
CA MET A 85 4.67 27.63 10.63
C MET A 85 3.40 28.47 10.89
N LYS A 86 2.22 27.84 10.82
CA LYS A 86 0.94 28.54 11.08
C LYS A 86 0.86 29.07 12.51
N GLU A 87 1.38 28.32 13.48
CA GLU A 87 1.44 28.76 14.88
C GLU A 87 2.38 29.95 15.07
N VAL A 88 3.57 29.91 14.46
CA VAL A 88 4.53 31.03 14.51
C VAL A 88 3.91 32.29 13.89
N ILE A 89 3.26 32.18 12.72
CA ILE A 89 2.60 33.32 12.06
C ILE A 89 1.50 33.89 12.97
N ARG A 90 0.71 33.02 13.60
CA ARG A 90 -0.33 33.45 14.54
C ARG A 90 0.26 34.13 15.78
N GLY A 91 1.39 33.66 16.29
CA GLY A 91 2.10 34.25 17.43
C GLY A 91 2.72 35.60 17.10
N GLN A 92 3.37 35.72 15.93
CA GLN A 92 4.11 36.91 15.50
C GLN A 92 3.19 38.07 15.08
N TYR A 93 2.15 37.79 14.29
CA TYR A 93 1.26 38.82 13.73
C TYR A 93 -0.05 38.97 14.51
N GLY A 94 -0.37 38.01 15.39
CA GLY A 94 -1.60 37.99 16.16
C GLY A 94 -2.77 37.34 15.41
N SER A 95 -3.79 36.92 16.17
CA SER A 95 -4.90 36.10 15.69
C SER A 95 -5.94 36.81 14.82
N ASP A 96 -5.85 38.13 14.67
CA ASP A 96 -6.80 38.95 13.89
C ASP A 96 -6.15 39.61 12.66
N SER A 97 -4.93 39.18 12.34
CA SER A 97 -4.11 39.75 11.27
C SER A 97 -4.44 39.16 9.88
N ASP A 98 -4.17 39.94 8.84
CA ASP A 98 -4.29 39.50 7.43
C ASP A 98 -3.30 38.36 7.11
N GLN A 99 -2.13 38.37 7.74
CA GLN A 99 -1.08 37.36 7.58
C GLN A 99 -1.53 35.99 8.09
N ALA A 100 -2.21 35.94 9.24
CA ALA A 100 -2.82 34.71 9.74
C ALA A 100 -3.94 34.22 8.80
N GLN A 101 -4.72 35.14 8.22
CA GLN A 101 -5.76 34.81 7.23
C GLN A 101 -5.18 34.23 5.95
N ALA A 102 -4.06 34.77 5.47
CA ALA A 102 -3.37 34.31 4.26
C ALA A 102 -2.91 32.85 4.35
N VAL A 103 -2.54 32.37 5.54
CA VAL A 103 -2.17 30.95 5.77
C VAL A 103 -3.35 30.03 6.10
N GLY A 104 -4.57 30.52 5.86
CA GLY A 104 -5.82 29.76 6.00
C GLY A 104 -6.40 29.74 7.41
N LEU A 105 -5.93 30.58 8.34
CA LEU A 105 -6.54 30.72 9.67
C LEU A 105 -7.66 31.77 9.63
N LYS A 106 -8.83 31.47 10.18
CA LYS A 106 -9.90 32.48 10.27
C LYS A 106 -9.55 33.58 11.28
N LYS A 107 -9.70 34.86 10.91
CA LYS A 107 -9.55 36.01 11.79
C LYS A 107 -10.44 35.90 13.03
N LYS A 108 -9.99 36.44 14.16
CA LYS A 108 -10.75 36.41 15.42
C LYS A 108 -12.05 37.22 15.32
N SER A 109 -12.01 38.37 14.66
CA SER A 109 -13.16 39.24 14.40
C SER A 109 -14.27 38.56 13.59
N GLU A 110 -13.90 37.70 12.64
CA GLU A 110 -14.83 36.96 11.78
C GLU A 110 -15.40 35.67 12.44
N ARG A 111 -14.92 35.30 13.64
CA ARG A 111 -15.45 34.14 14.37
C ARG A 111 -16.74 34.51 15.10
N LYS A 112 -17.77 33.68 14.95
CA LYS A 112 -19.01 33.80 15.71
C LYS A 112 -18.68 33.75 17.21
N ARG A 113 -19.06 34.79 17.97
CA ARG A 113 -18.86 34.81 19.43
C ARG A 113 -19.62 33.64 20.06
N PRO A 114 -19.00 32.88 20.99
CA PRO A 114 -19.72 31.88 21.76
C PRO A 114 -20.87 32.55 22.51
N GLN A 115 -22.12 32.14 22.25
CA GLN A 115 -23.24 32.53 23.08
C GLN A 115 -23.24 31.64 24.32
N ARG A 116 -23.14 32.25 25.50
CA ARG A 116 -23.30 31.54 26.77
C ARG A 116 -24.76 31.09 26.84
N LYS A 117 -25.01 29.77 26.83
CA LYS A 117 -26.34 29.25 27.16
C LYS A 117 -26.67 29.72 28.58
N LYS A 118 -27.74 30.49 28.74
CA LYS A 118 -28.29 30.78 30.06
C LYS A 118 -28.71 29.42 30.63
N SER A 119 -28.14 29.02 31.76
CA SER A 119 -28.67 27.91 32.53
C SER A 119 -30.03 28.35 33.03
N ASP A 120 -31.10 27.71 32.55
CA ASP A 120 -32.42 27.82 33.15
C ASP A 120 -32.36 27.13 34.52
N ALA A 121 -31.84 27.86 35.50
CA ALA A 121 -32.07 27.59 36.90
C ALA A 121 -33.11 28.60 37.37
N ILE A 122 -34.10 28.09 38.10
CA ILE A 122 -35.20 28.78 38.79
C ILE A 122 -36.51 28.83 37.98
N ALA A 123 -37.30 27.76 38.08
CA ALA A 123 -38.72 27.81 38.39
C ALA A 123 -39.14 26.45 38.99
N SER A 124 -39.13 26.37 40.33
CA SER A 124 -39.89 25.40 41.11
C SER A 124 -41.15 26.07 41.62
#